data_AF-A0A9W4KRU2-F1
#
_entry.id   AF-A0A9W4KRU2-F1
#
_cell.length_a   1.000
_cell.length_b   1.000
_cell.length_c   1.000
_cell.angle_alpha   90.00
_cell.angle_beta   90.00
_cell.angle_gamma   90.00
#
_symmetry.space_group_name_H-M   'P 1'
#
loop_
_entity.id
_entity.type
_entity.pdbx_description
1 polymer ?
#
loop_
_entity_poly.entity_id
_entity_poly.type
_entity_poly.pdbx_seq_one_letter_code
_entity_poly.pdbx_strand_id
1 'polypeptide(L)' 'MLLALGVFCIIIALLMLLLINLFSQAFPSNVLVGDEEVLRNFFTMDNLIYPIATIIIGLIFLIYHFTRRKN' A
#
# COMPACT_ATOMS: atom_id res chain seq x y z
N MET A 1 -22.32 2.99 -3.19
CA MET A 1 -21.22 3.97 -3.04
C MET A 1 -20.06 3.42 -2.23
N LEU A 2 -20.28 2.90 -1.01
CA LEU A 2 -19.21 2.36 -0.13
C LEU A 2 -18.42 1.18 -0.74
N LEU A 3 -19.07 0.31 -1.52
CA LEU A 3 -18.39 -0.79 -2.23
C LEU A 3 -17.33 -0.28 -3.21
N ALA A 4 -17.68 0.70 -4.05
CA ALA A 4 -16.75 1.27 -5.03
C ALA A 4 -15.55 1.95 -4.33
N LEU A 5 -15.80 2.63 -3.20
CA LEU A 5 -14.75 3.26 -2.39
C LEU A 5 -13.81 2.20 -1.77
N GLY A 6 -14.36 1.13 -1.21
CA GLY A 6 -13.55 0.04 -0.63
C GLY A 6 -12.68 -0.66 -1.67
N VAL A 7 -13.23 -0.96 -2.85
CA VAL A 7 -12.47 -1.54 -3.97
C VAL A 7 -11.38 -0.57 -4.46
N PHE A 8 -11.69 0.72 -4.57
CA PHE A 8 -10.73 1.74 -4.97
C PHE A 8 -9.54 1.85 -4.00
N CYS A 9 -9.79 1.83 -2.69
CA CYS A 9 -8.74 1.80 -1.67
C CYS A 9 -7.82 0.57 -1.81
N ILE A 10 -8.39 -0.61 -2.08
CA ILE A 10 -7.62 -1.85 -2.28
C ILE A 10 -6.75 -1.75 -3.54
N ILE A 11 -7.30 -1.24 -4.65
CA ILE A 11 -6.55 -1.06 -5.90
C ILE A 11 -5.38 -0.10 -5.70
N ILE A 12 -5.59 1.04 -5.03
CA ILE A 12 -4.51 2.00 -4.71
C ILE A 12 -3.42 1.34 -3.87
N ALA A 13 -3.81 0.58 -2.84
CA ALA A 13 -2.82 -0.05 -1.98
C ALA A 13 -1.99 -1.12 -2.72
N LEU A 14 -2.63 -1.90 -3.61
CA LEU A 14 -1.93 -2.85 -4.47
C LEU A 14 -0.99 -2.14 -5.44
N LEU A 15 -1.40 -1.01 -6.01
CA LEU A 15 -0.55 -0.18 -6.86
C LEU A 15 0.67 0.34 -6.09
N MET A 16 0.49 0.80 -4.86
CA MET A 16 1.58 1.25 -3.99
C MET A 16 2.56 0.11 -3.69
N LEU A 17 2.07 -1.08 -3.34
CA LEU A 17 2.91 -2.26 -3.11
C LEU A 17 3.68 -2.67 -4.38
N LEU A 18 3.02 -2.63 -5.54
CA LEU A 18 3.65 -2.93 -6.82
C LEU A 18 4.77 -1.92 -7.11
N LEU A 19 4.54 -0.63 -6.90
CA LEU A 19 5.55 0.40 -7.09
C LEU A 19 6.73 0.20 -6.15
N ILE A 20 6.49 -0.04 -4.85
CA ILE A 20 7.55 -0.34 -3.88
C ILE A 20 8.39 -1.53 -4.34
N ASN A 21 7.74 -2.61 -4.79
CA ASN A 21 8.43 -3.80 -5.29
C ASN A 21 9.23 -3.53 -6.58
N LEU A 22 8.66 -2.78 -7.54
CA LEU A 22 9.34 -2.41 -8.78
C LEU A 22 10.55 -1.50 -8.52
N PHE A 23 10.40 -0.50 -7.64
CA PHE A 23 11.51 0.36 -7.24
C PHE A 23 12.60 -0.43 -6.49
N SER A 24 12.23 -1.39 -5.65
CA SER A 24 13.18 -2.28 -4.96
C SER A 24 14.00 -3.14 -5.92
N GLN A 25 13.37 -3.63 -6.99
CA GLN A 25 14.05 -4.43 -8.01
C GLN A 25 14.87 -3.59 -8.99
N ALA A 26 14.35 -2.42 -9.39
CA ALA A 26 15.01 -1.53 -10.34
C ALA A 26 16.19 -0.77 -9.72
N PHE A 27 16.12 -0.48 -8.43
CA PHE A 27 17.16 0.19 -7.66
C PHE A 27 17.50 -0.65 -6.42
N PRO A 28 18.18 -1.79 -6.63
CA PRO A 28 18.58 -2.63 -5.52
C PRO A 28 19.62 -1.87 -4.68
N SER A 29 19.52 -2.02 -3.36
CA SER A 29 20.30 -1.26 -2.37
C SER A 29 21.83 -1.38 -2.52
N ASN A 30 22.30 -2.38 -3.26
CA ASN A 30 23.70 -2.63 -3.57
C ASN A 30 24.24 -1.84 -4.78
N VAL A 31 23.38 -1.23 -5.61
CA VAL A 31 23.77 -0.45 -6.80
C VAL A 31 23.78 1.06 -6.53
N LEU A 32 23.13 1.50 -5.45
CA LEU A 32 22.98 2.92 -5.13
C LEU A 32 24.10 3.40 -4.20
N VAL A 33 25.24 3.74 -4.80
CA VAL A 33 26.33 4.45 -4.13
C VAL A 33 26.01 5.95 -4.16
N GLY A 34 25.35 6.47 -3.13
CA GLY A 34 25.00 7.91 -3.11
C GLY A 34 24.51 8.43 -1.76
N ASP A 35 23.54 7.76 -1.15
CA ASP A 35 23.01 8.12 0.17
C ASP A 35 22.30 6.92 0.79
N GLU A 36 23.04 6.10 1.52
CA GLU A 36 22.52 4.89 2.17
C GLU A 36 21.35 5.21 3.12
N GLU A 37 21.30 6.41 3.70
CA GLU A 37 20.29 6.81 4.69
C GLU A 37 18.92 7.11 4.06
N VAL A 38 18.89 7.80 2.91
CA VAL A 38 17.66 8.11 2.17
C VAL A 38 17.03 6.84 1.61
N LEU A 39 17.85 5.92 1.10
CA LEU A 39 17.39 4.66 0.52
C LEU A 39 17.03 3.61 1.56
N ARG A 40 17.76 3.55 2.68
CA ARG A 40 17.36 2.72 3.81
C ARG A 40 15.99 3.16 4.32
N ASN A 41 15.73 4.47 4.39
CA ASN A 41 14.41 5.01 4.75
C ASN A 41 13.35 4.81 3.65
N PHE A 42 13.74 4.66 2.38
CA PHE A 42 12.79 4.38 1.30
C PHE A 42 12.30 2.92 1.33
N PHE A 43 13.20 1.99 1.71
CA PHE A 43 12.93 0.55 1.79
C PHE A 43 12.67 0.05 3.23
N THR A 44 12.63 0.93 4.23
CA THR A 44 12.26 0.55 5.59
C THR A 44 10.78 0.17 5.67
N MET A 45 10.48 -0.70 6.64
CA MET A 45 9.12 -1.14 6.98
C MET A 45 8.16 0.02 7.24
N ASP A 46 8.66 1.23 7.54
CA ASP A 46 7.85 2.43 7.74
C ASP A 46 7.05 2.84 6.49
N ASN A 47 7.59 2.62 5.28
CA ASN A 47 6.87 2.91 4.04
C ASN A 47 5.81 1.88 3.68
N LEU A 48 5.83 0.70 4.31
CA LEU A 48 4.76 -0.29 4.18
C LEU A 48 3.52 0.07 5.01
N ILE A 49 3.64 1.00 5.97
CA ILE A 49 2.52 1.42 6.82
C ILE A 49 1.40 2.02 5.97
N TYR A 50 1.74 2.85 4.98
CA TYR A 50 0.74 3.51 4.11
C TYR A 50 -0.09 2.53 3.27
N PRO A 51 0.49 1.60 2.48
CA PRO A 51 -0.30 0.62 1.74
C PRO A 51 -1.07 -0.30 2.69
N ILE A 52 -0.49 -0.74 3.81
CA ILE A 52 -1.18 -1.62 4.78
C ILE A 52 -2.40 -0.91 5.40
N ALA A 53 -2.24 0.33 5.87
CA ALA A 53 -3.34 1.12 6.42
C ALA A 53 -4.45 1.33 5.38
N THR A 54 -4.08 1.57 4.12
CA THR A 54 -5.04 1.75 3.02
C THR A 54 -5.82 0.45 2.72
N ILE A 55 -5.18 -0.72 2.78
CA ILE A 55 -5.88 -2.03 2.69
C ILE A 55 -6.88 -2.18 3.83
N ILE A 56 -6.48 -1.88 5.07
CA ILE A 56 -7.34 -2.01 6.25
C ILE A 56 -8.57 -1.13 6.12
N ILE A 57 -8.41 0.13 5.69
CA ILE A 57 -9.53 1.06 5.47
C ILE A 57 -10.45 0.54 4.36
N GLY A 58 -9.90 0.04 3.25
CA GLY A 58 -10.67 -0.56 2.16
C GLY A 58 -11.51 -1.77 2.62
N LEU A 59 -10.92 -2.65 3.43
CA LEU A 59 -11.61 -3.79 4.02
C LEU A 59 -12.74 -3.36 4.96
N ILE A 60 -12.51 -2.34 5.81
CA ILE A 60 -13.56 -1.80 6.70
C ILE A 60 -14.75 -1.31 5.88
N PHE A 61 -14.52 -0.59 4.79
CA PHE A 61 -15.60 -0.11 3.92
C PHE A 61 -16.36 -1.26 3.25
N LEU A 62 -15.68 -2.32 2.82
CA LEU A 62 -16.32 -3.51 2.27
C LEU A 62 -17.16 -4.24 3.31
N ILE A 63 -16.60 -4.51 4.49
CA ILE A 63 -17.30 -5.19 5.60
C ILE A 63 -18.55 -4.38 5.98
N TYR A 64 -18.40 -3.07 6.16
CA TYR A 64 -19.52 -2.19 6.50
C TYR A 64 -20.61 -2.20 5.40
N HIS A 65 -20.23 -2.20 4.12
CA HIS A 65 -21.17 -2.29 3.02
C HIS A 65 -22.00 -3.58 3.07
N PHE A 66 -21.36 -4.74 3.29
CA PHE A 66 -22.06 -6.02 3.35
C PHE A 66 -22.90 -6.18 4.61
N THR A 67 -22.43 -5.72 5.77
CA THR A 67 -23.21 -5.72 7.01
C THR A 67 -24.46 -4.86 6.89
N ARG A 68 -24.34 -3.67 6.29
CA ARG A 68 -25.47 -2.76 6.08
C ARG A 68 -26.43 -3.19 4.97
N ARG A 69 -26.02 -4.11 4.08
CA ARG A 69 -26.89 -4.73 3.07
C ARG A 69 -27.63 -5.96 3.62
N LYS A 70 -27.08 -6.59 4.66
CA LYS A 70 -27.64 -7.80 5.29
C LYS A 70 -28.69 -7.49 6.37
N ASN A 71 -28.59 -6.31 7.00
CA ASN A 71 -29.64 -5.71 7.84
C ASN A 71 -30.61 -4.89 7.00
#